data_AF-A0A1F1FRM5-F1
#
_entry.id   AF-A0A1F1FRM5-F1
#
_cell.length_a   1.000
_cell.length_b   1.000
_cell.length_c   1.000
_cell.angle_alpha   90.00
_cell.angle_beta   90.00
_cell.angle_gamma   90.00
#
_symmetry.space_group_name_H-M   'P 1'
#
loop_
_entity.id
_entity.type
_entity.pdbx_description
1 polymer ?
#
loop_
_entity_poly.entity_id
_entity_poly.type
_entity_poly.pdbx_seq_one_letter_code
_entity_poly.pdbx_strand_id
1 'polypeptide(L)'
;QALSEKHLAVQTSPLYLNGENVFAIVVWALPEGASHVDDVPRSSPARATYIQCGGSTEAMTIEIRVTHDDDSYEQYTVAREPVTDPEAWTTVSCDNGNPEPFTIQVHPEEVFTGEQAVPVFRAYIEEGALPPAELLRRIDV
;
A
#
# COMPACT_ATOMS: atom_id res chain seq x y z
N GLN A 1 13.47 9.61 -9.09
CA GLN A 1 14.54 8.58 -9.07
C GLN A 1 15.05 8.29 -7.65
N ALA A 2 15.74 9.20 -6.96
CA ALA A 2 16.29 8.92 -5.60
C ALA A 2 15.24 8.62 -4.50
N LEU A 3 14.07 9.28 -4.53
CA LEU A 3 12.96 8.99 -3.61
C LEU A 3 12.32 7.63 -3.89
N SER A 4 12.22 7.22 -5.17
CA SER A 4 11.76 5.89 -5.59
C SER A 4 12.71 4.83 -5.03
N GLU A 5 14.01 4.95 -5.27
CA GLU A 5 15.02 3.99 -4.80
C GLU A 5 15.06 3.83 -3.27
N LYS A 6 14.96 4.93 -2.51
CA LYS A 6 14.90 4.88 -1.04
C LYS A 6 13.64 4.12 -0.56
N HIS A 7 12.52 4.32 -1.25
CA HIS A 7 11.26 3.67 -0.92
C HIS A 7 11.30 2.17 -1.19
N LEU A 8 11.87 1.78 -2.34
CA LEU A 8 12.07 0.38 -2.71
C LEU A 8 13.02 -0.34 -1.76
N ALA A 9 14.11 0.33 -1.35
CA ALA A 9 15.07 -0.23 -0.40
C ALA A 9 14.46 -0.48 0.99
N VAL A 10 13.47 0.33 1.41
CA VAL A 10 12.75 0.13 2.67
C VAL A 10 11.81 -1.08 2.59
N GLN A 11 11.11 -1.28 1.47
CA GLN A 11 10.18 -2.41 1.30
C GLN A 11 10.87 -3.76 1.29
N THR A 12 12.14 -3.84 0.86
CA THR A 12 12.91 -5.08 0.84
C THR A 12 13.81 -5.24 2.07
N SER A 13 13.83 -4.28 2.99
CA SER A 13 14.68 -4.34 4.17
C SER A 13 13.91 -4.88 5.38
N PRO A 14 14.18 -6.11 5.85
CA PRO A 14 13.50 -6.68 7.03
C PRO A 14 13.80 -5.90 8.32
N LEU A 15 14.86 -5.08 8.33
CA LEU A 15 15.17 -4.18 9.46
C LEU A 15 14.33 -2.91 9.46
N TYR A 16 13.62 -2.61 8.37
CA TYR A 16 12.88 -1.36 8.18
C TYR A 16 11.38 -1.54 7.97
N LEU A 17 10.91 -2.65 7.37
CA LEU A 17 9.48 -3.01 7.38
C LEU A 17 9.32 -4.37 8.08
N ASN A 18 9.46 -4.36 9.39
CA ASN A 18 9.53 -5.59 10.19
C ASN A 18 8.16 -6.10 10.65
N GLY A 19 7.08 -5.37 10.38
CA GLY A 19 5.73 -5.75 10.82
C GLY A 19 5.47 -5.52 12.31
N GLU A 20 6.37 -4.81 13.02
CA GLU A 20 6.26 -4.44 14.43
C GLU A 20 6.34 -2.92 14.62
N ASN A 21 7.57 -2.37 14.65
CA ASN A 21 7.80 -0.93 14.88
C ASN A 21 7.60 -0.10 13.60
N VAL A 22 7.75 -0.74 12.44
CA VAL A 22 7.42 -0.18 11.14
C VAL A 22 6.69 -1.26 10.37
N PHE A 23 5.37 -1.10 10.30
CA PHE A 23 4.45 -2.09 9.76
C PHE A 23 3.68 -1.56 8.54
N ALA A 24 3.81 -0.27 8.22
CA ALA A 24 3.10 0.32 7.09
C ALA A 24 3.91 1.40 6.40
N ILE A 25 3.71 1.49 5.09
CA ILE A 25 4.28 2.53 4.25
C ILE A 25 3.18 3.09 3.37
N VAL A 26 3.11 4.42 3.26
CA VAL A 26 2.14 5.12 2.42
C VAL A 26 2.84 6.10 1.47
N VAL A 27 2.37 6.15 0.24
CA VAL A 27 2.87 7.03 -0.83
C VAL A 27 1.71 7.78 -1.46
N TRP A 28 1.88 9.09 -1.59
CA TRP A 28 0.95 9.99 -2.23
C TRP A 28 1.73 11.11 -2.95
N ALA A 29 1.14 11.72 -3.96
CA ALA A 29 1.77 12.75 -4.76
C ALA A 29 1.84 14.07 -3.99
N LEU A 30 3.01 14.71 -3.96
CA LEU A 30 3.13 16.05 -3.37
C LEU A 30 2.34 17.06 -4.22
N PRO A 31 1.60 18.00 -3.59
CA PRO A 31 1.00 19.11 -4.31
C PRO A 31 2.07 20.00 -4.92
N GLU A 32 1.71 20.74 -5.97
CA GLU A 32 2.61 21.69 -6.61
C GLU A 32 3.18 22.68 -5.59
N GLY A 33 4.49 22.90 -5.65
CA GLY A 33 5.21 23.80 -4.74
C GLY A 33 5.68 23.17 -3.43
N ALA A 34 5.26 21.95 -3.08
CA ALA A 34 5.81 21.22 -1.94
C ALA A 34 7.04 20.39 -2.35
N SER A 35 8.11 20.50 -1.56
CA SER A 35 9.34 19.69 -1.73
C SER A 35 9.50 18.58 -0.69
N HIS A 36 8.73 18.63 0.40
CA HIS A 36 8.78 17.65 1.48
C HIS A 36 7.37 17.30 1.98
N VAL A 37 7.19 16.04 2.41
CA VAL A 37 5.90 15.52 2.90
C VAL A 37 5.40 16.22 4.16
N ASP A 38 6.31 16.73 4.99
CA ASP A 38 6.00 17.44 6.23
C ASP A 38 5.49 18.87 5.99
N ASP A 39 5.70 19.42 4.79
CA ASP A 39 5.20 20.74 4.40
C ASP A 39 3.70 20.68 4.04
N VAL A 40 3.13 19.48 3.90
CA VAL A 40 1.75 19.27 3.46
C VAL A 40 0.86 18.96 4.66
N PRO A 41 -0.15 19.80 4.96
CA PRO A 41 -1.07 19.57 6.07
C PRO A 41 -1.77 18.21 5.97
N ARG A 42 -2.06 17.59 7.12
CA ARG A 42 -2.80 16.31 7.16
C ARG A 42 -4.17 16.39 6.50
N SER A 43 -4.80 17.56 6.49
CA SER A 43 -6.10 17.82 5.84
C SER A 43 -5.99 18.10 4.34
N SER A 44 -4.80 18.05 3.75
CA SER A 44 -4.62 18.34 2.32
C SER A 44 -5.28 17.26 1.45
N PRO A 45 -6.07 17.64 0.43
CA PRO A 45 -6.62 16.69 -0.55
C PRO A 45 -5.56 15.88 -1.28
N ALA A 46 -4.32 16.38 -1.39
CA ALA A 46 -3.20 15.65 -2.00
C ALA A 46 -2.91 14.30 -1.31
N ARG A 47 -3.32 14.15 -0.05
CA ARG A 47 -3.16 12.92 0.74
C ARG A 47 -4.31 11.92 0.55
N ALA A 48 -5.36 12.29 -0.18
CA ALA A 48 -6.56 11.47 -0.35
C ALA A 48 -6.37 10.34 -1.38
N THR A 49 -5.49 10.52 -2.37
CA THR A 49 -5.11 9.49 -3.34
C THR A 49 -3.73 8.94 -2.98
N TYR A 50 -3.65 7.63 -2.70
CA TYR A 50 -2.44 6.99 -2.21
C TYR A 50 -2.34 5.52 -2.57
N ILE A 51 -1.12 4.99 -2.54
CA ILE A 51 -0.82 3.56 -2.41
C ILE A 51 -0.19 3.32 -1.04
N GLN A 52 -0.57 2.23 -0.38
CA GLN A 52 0.03 1.82 0.88
C GLN A 52 0.30 0.32 0.92
N CYS A 53 1.21 -0.09 1.80
CA CYS A 53 1.33 -1.47 2.21
C CYS A 53 1.30 -1.59 3.73
N GLY A 54 0.81 -2.72 4.22
CA GLY A 54 0.73 -3.07 5.63
C GLY A 54 1.16 -4.52 5.87
N GLY A 55 2.09 -4.75 6.80
CA GLY A 55 2.64 -6.07 7.13
C GLY A 55 4.14 -6.05 7.36
N SER A 56 4.78 -7.19 7.09
CA SER A 56 6.23 -7.36 7.12
C SER A 56 6.78 -7.58 5.71
N THR A 57 8.10 -7.54 5.54
CA THR A 57 8.75 -7.91 4.28
C THR A 57 8.44 -9.33 3.80
N GLU A 58 7.99 -10.22 4.68
CA GLU A 58 7.64 -11.61 4.33
C GLU A 58 6.18 -11.75 3.91
N ALA A 59 5.29 -10.95 4.51
CA ALA A 59 3.87 -10.94 4.19
C ALA A 59 3.29 -9.54 4.44
N MET A 60 2.90 -8.87 3.37
CA MET A 60 2.22 -7.58 3.40
C MET A 60 1.04 -7.55 2.43
N THR A 61 0.10 -6.66 2.71
CA THR A 61 -1.00 -6.31 1.82
C THR A 61 -0.63 -5.02 1.09
N ILE A 62 -1.20 -4.80 -0.10
CA ILE A 62 -1.11 -3.53 -0.81
C ILE A 62 -2.53 -3.00 -1.04
N GLU A 63 -2.74 -1.73 -0.71
CA GLU A 63 -4.00 -1.03 -0.92
C GLU A 63 -3.79 0.25 -1.71
N ILE A 64 -4.76 0.57 -2.57
CA ILE A 64 -4.77 1.82 -3.33
C ILE A 64 -6.09 2.53 -3.07
N ARG A 65 -6.02 3.82 -2.73
CA ARG A 65 -7.17 4.72 -2.72
C ARG A 65 -7.09 5.69 -3.89
N VAL A 66 -8.15 5.76 -4.66
CA VAL A 66 -8.32 6.71 -5.77
C VAL A 66 -9.44 7.68 -5.40
N THR A 67 -9.12 8.97 -5.28
CA THR A 67 -10.11 10.02 -5.03
C THR A 67 -10.50 10.70 -6.35
N HIS A 68 -11.78 10.97 -6.53
CA HIS A 68 -12.35 11.64 -7.70
C HIS A 68 -12.58 13.13 -7.44
N ASP A 69 -12.89 13.87 -8.52
CA ASP A 69 -13.09 15.33 -8.48
C ASP A 69 -14.24 15.78 -7.56
N ASP A 70 -15.18 14.88 -7.22
CA ASP A 70 -16.31 15.13 -6.32
C ASP A 70 -16.03 14.75 -4.86
N ASP A 71 -14.76 14.55 -4.50
CA ASP A 71 -14.27 14.07 -3.21
C ASP A 71 -14.73 12.63 -2.83
N SER A 72 -15.44 11.93 -3.72
CA SER A 72 -15.70 10.51 -3.54
C SER A 72 -14.43 9.70 -3.79
N TYR A 73 -14.35 8.49 -3.23
CA TYR A 73 -13.19 7.64 -3.42
C TYR A 73 -13.55 6.17 -3.60
N GLU A 74 -12.63 5.48 -4.25
CA GLU A 74 -12.61 4.03 -4.41
C GLU A 74 -11.38 3.51 -3.67
N GLN A 75 -11.55 2.43 -2.91
CA GLN A 75 -10.44 1.75 -2.27
C GLN A 75 -10.35 0.32 -2.76
N TYR A 76 -9.13 -0.12 -3.04
CA TYR A 76 -8.83 -1.40 -3.63
C TYR A 76 -7.77 -2.13 -2.82
N THR A 77 -7.95 -3.43 -2.65
CA THR A 77 -6.86 -4.36 -2.37
C THR A 77 -6.26 -4.81 -3.71
N VAL A 78 -4.93 -4.87 -3.77
CA VAL A 78 -4.19 -5.34 -4.94
C VAL A 78 -3.87 -6.82 -4.79
N ALA A 79 -3.97 -7.57 -5.89
CA ALA A 79 -3.53 -8.95 -5.99
C ALA A 79 -2.32 -9.10 -6.92
N ARG A 80 -1.43 -10.04 -6.63
CA ARG A 80 -0.28 -10.36 -7.50
C ARG A 80 -0.69 -11.16 -8.74
N GLU A 81 -1.83 -11.84 -8.65
CA GLU A 81 -2.48 -12.66 -9.67
C GLU A 81 -3.99 -12.63 -9.45
N PRO A 82 -4.83 -12.92 -10.45
CA PRO A 82 -6.28 -12.90 -10.28
C PRO A 82 -6.73 -13.90 -9.20
N VAL A 83 -7.62 -13.46 -8.30
CA VAL A 83 -8.19 -14.32 -7.26
C VAL A 83 -8.96 -15.47 -7.90
N THR A 84 -8.55 -16.70 -7.61
CA THR A 84 -9.11 -17.90 -8.22
C THR A 84 -10.25 -18.51 -7.41
N ASP A 85 -10.16 -18.43 -6.08
CA ASP A 85 -11.17 -18.90 -5.13
C ASP A 85 -11.62 -17.75 -4.22
N PRO A 86 -12.79 -17.14 -4.47
CA PRO A 86 -13.34 -16.07 -3.65
C PRO A 86 -13.66 -16.46 -2.19
N GLU A 87 -13.71 -17.75 -1.87
CA GLU A 87 -13.97 -18.23 -0.51
C GLU A 87 -12.67 -18.55 0.26
N ALA A 88 -11.52 -18.52 -0.41
CA ALA A 88 -10.23 -18.73 0.21
C ALA A 88 -9.76 -17.45 0.90
N TRP A 89 -9.65 -17.48 2.22
CA TRP A 89 -9.17 -16.36 3.03
C TRP A 89 -7.91 -16.73 3.80
N THR A 90 -7.01 -15.77 3.92
CA THR A 90 -5.83 -15.82 4.77
C THR A 90 -5.78 -14.56 5.65
N THR A 91 -4.97 -14.62 6.70
CA THR A 91 -4.78 -13.53 7.65
C THR A 91 -3.38 -12.96 7.50
N VAL A 92 -3.29 -11.64 7.32
CA VAL A 92 -2.04 -10.90 7.51
C VAL A 92 -2.12 -10.17 8.85
N SER A 93 -1.18 -10.45 9.74
CA SER A 93 -1.07 -9.80 11.05
C SER A 93 0.03 -8.76 11.05
N CYS A 94 -0.27 -7.58 11.55
CA CYS A 94 0.68 -6.51 11.81
C CYS A 94 0.69 -6.23 13.31
N ASP A 95 1.86 -6.24 13.94
CA ASP A 95 2.00 -5.63 15.24
C ASP A 95 2.01 -4.10 15.04
N ASN A 96 1.00 -3.45 15.62
CA ASN A 96 0.82 -2.01 15.56
C ASN A 96 1.07 -1.35 16.93
N GLY A 97 1.75 -2.06 17.84
CA GLY A 97 2.03 -1.64 19.20
C GLY A 97 0.86 -1.76 20.18
N ASN A 98 -0.27 -2.36 19.77
CA ASN A 98 -1.39 -2.66 20.67
C ASN A 98 -1.24 -4.05 21.33
N PRO A 99 -1.96 -4.32 22.44
CA PRO A 99 -1.90 -5.62 23.11
C PRO A 99 -2.31 -6.80 22.22
N GLU A 100 -3.18 -6.55 21.23
CA GLU A 100 -3.56 -7.53 20.21
C GLU A 100 -3.11 -7.01 18.83
N PRO A 101 -2.46 -7.86 18.02
CA PRO A 101 -2.06 -7.50 16.66
C PRO A 101 -3.25 -7.11 15.81
N PHE A 102 -3.06 -6.12 14.94
CA PHE A 102 -4.03 -5.84 13.90
C PHE A 102 -4.02 -6.97 12.87
N THR A 103 -5.19 -7.48 12.51
CA THR A 103 -5.33 -8.57 11.55
C THR A 103 -6.22 -8.13 10.40
N ILE A 104 -5.81 -8.47 9.19
CA ILE A 104 -6.55 -8.20 7.95
C ILE A 104 -6.85 -9.53 7.27
N GLN A 105 -8.10 -9.73 6.88
CA GLN A 105 -8.51 -10.85 6.04
C GLN A 105 -8.38 -10.48 4.57
N VAL A 106 -7.59 -11.26 3.85
CA VAL A 106 -7.32 -11.07 2.41
C VAL A 106 -7.30 -12.42 1.70
N HIS A 107 -7.37 -12.40 0.38
CA HIS A 107 -7.13 -13.61 -0.42
C HIS A 107 -5.62 -13.94 -0.44
N PRO A 108 -5.25 -15.22 -0.58
CA PRO A 108 -3.85 -15.62 -0.70
C PRO A 108 -3.08 -14.88 -1.79
N GLU A 109 -3.74 -14.54 -2.91
CA GLU A 109 -3.20 -13.77 -4.04
C GLU A 109 -2.93 -12.30 -3.72
N GLU A 110 -3.49 -11.77 -2.63
CA GLU A 110 -3.36 -10.38 -2.18
C GLU A 110 -2.22 -10.18 -1.16
N VAL A 111 -1.50 -11.26 -0.84
CA VAL A 111 -0.33 -11.22 0.03
C VAL A 111 0.94 -11.10 -0.80
N PHE A 112 1.79 -10.14 -0.46
CA PHE A 112 3.05 -9.87 -1.13
C PHE A 112 4.22 -10.09 -0.19
N THR A 113 5.34 -10.58 -0.72
CA THR A 113 6.64 -10.27 -0.12
C THR A 113 7.05 -8.85 -0.51
N GLY A 114 8.03 -8.28 0.23
CA GLY A 114 8.59 -6.98 -0.11
C GLY A 114 9.15 -6.91 -1.53
N GLU A 115 9.78 -7.99 -2.00
CA GLU A 115 10.28 -8.08 -3.39
C GLU A 115 9.16 -8.03 -4.43
N GLN A 116 8.03 -8.68 -4.14
CA GLN A 116 6.86 -8.66 -5.03
C GLN A 116 6.15 -7.29 -5.03
N ALA A 117 6.21 -6.54 -3.93
CA ALA A 117 5.59 -5.21 -3.82
C ALA A 117 6.35 -4.13 -4.60
N VAL A 118 7.68 -4.23 -4.69
CA VAL A 118 8.56 -3.27 -5.38
C VAL A 118 8.08 -2.85 -6.77
N PRO A 119 7.77 -3.76 -7.72
CA PRO A 119 7.32 -3.35 -9.05
C PRO A 119 5.99 -2.60 -9.03
N VAL A 120 5.07 -2.94 -8.12
CA VAL A 120 3.77 -2.27 -7.98
C VAL A 120 3.97 -0.81 -7.54
N PHE A 121 4.77 -0.60 -6.49
CA PHE A 121 5.08 0.74 -6.01
C PHE A 121 5.88 1.56 -7.02
N ARG A 122 6.82 0.93 -7.74
CA ARG A 122 7.59 1.62 -8.78
C ARG A 122 6.67 2.15 -9.88
N ALA A 123 5.78 1.32 -10.42
CA ALA A 123 4.83 1.73 -11.45
C ALA A 123 3.93 2.88 -10.97
N TYR A 124 3.43 2.80 -9.73
CA TYR A 124 2.64 3.88 -9.15
C TYR A 124 3.44 5.19 -9.00
N ILE A 125 4.67 5.12 -8.49
CA ILE A 125 5.51 6.30 -8.22
C ILE A 125 5.99 6.97 -9.52
N GLU A 126 6.43 6.17 -10.49
CA GLU A 126 7.12 6.67 -11.67
C GLU A 126 6.15 7.02 -12.81
N GLU A 127 5.04 6.28 -12.90
CA GLU A 127 4.09 6.39 -14.02
C GLU A 127 2.69 6.85 -13.58
N GLY A 128 2.41 6.88 -12.27
CA GLY A 128 1.05 7.07 -11.77
C GLY A 128 0.11 5.92 -12.15
N ALA A 129 0.68 4.75 -12.48
CA ALA A 129 -0.07 3.63 -13.02
C ALA A 129 -0.72 2.79 -11.92
N LEU A 130 -1.96 2.35 -12.17
CA LEU A 130 -2.63 1.33 -11.38
C LEU A 130 -2.37 -0.05 -11.96
N PRO A 131 -2.36 -1.11 -11.12
CA PRO A 131 -2.46 -2.49 -11.61
C PRO A 131 -3.66 -2.70 -12.54
N PRO A 132 -3.61 -3.71 -13.43
CA PRO A 132 -4.77 -4.13 -14.22
C PRO A 132 -6.01 -4.36 -13.34
N ALA A 133 -7.19 -4.02 -13.87
CA ALA A 133 -8.44 -4.09 -13.11
C ALA A 133 -8.77 -5.49 -12.55
N GLU A 134 -8.34 -6.55 -13.22
CA GLU A 134 -8.50 -7.94 -12.75
C GLU A 134 -7.66 -8.27 -11.49
N LEU A 135 -6.68 -7.43 -11.17
CA LEU A 135 -5.86 -7.50 -9.97
C LEU A 135 -6.32 -6.53 -8.88
N LEU A 136 -7.42 -5.81 -9.11
CA LEU A 136 -7.96 -4.82 -8.17
C LEU A 136 -9.31 -5.30 -7.65
N ARG A 137 -9.35 -5.68 -6.37
CA ARG A 137 -10.61 -5.97 -5.68
C ARG A 137 -11.04 -4.75 -4.90
N ARG A 138 -12.22 -4.22 -5.24
CA ARG A 138 -12.80 -3.10 -4.48
C ARG A 138 -13.12 -3.55 -3.06
N ILE A 139 -12.82 -2.69 -2.10
CA ILE A 139 -13.18 -2.86 -0.69
C ILE A 139 -14.00 -1.67 -0.20
N ASP A 140 -14.99 -1.97 0.63
CA ASP A 140 -15.79 -0.96 1.32
C ASP A 140 -15.17 -0.71 2.70
N VAL A 141 -14.92 0.55 3.04
CA VAL A 141 -14.13 0.99 4.21
C VAL A 141 -14.87 2.04 5.02
#